data_AF-A0A5E6QUY1-F1
#
_entry.id   AF-A0A5E6QUY1-F1
#
_cell.length_a   1.000
_cell.length_b   1.000
_cell.length_c   1.000
_cell.angle_alpha   90.00
_cell.angle_beta   90.00
_cell.angle_gamma   90.00
#
_symmetry.space_group_name_H-M   'P 1'
#
loop_
_entity.id
_entity.type
_entity.pdbx_description
1 polymer ?
#
loop_
_entity_poly.entity_id
_entity_poly.type
_entity_poly.pdbx_seq_one_letter_code
_entity_poly.pdbx_strand_id
1 'polypeptide(L)'
;MKPIWLRGLPYLAALGLAVVALFSTYHHGVTVTDAKWMSAWHERDADDMAAARENENRERAREQAYQQSINKVIQDGQRTIDQAIADAATARASADGLHGAVDDLTDRLAASEATGNSCTAAASQAATRAAVVFADLFKRADQRAADLAADADQSRGRGVTCEQAFDGLGN
;
A
#
# COMPACT_ATOMS: atom_id res chain seq x y z
N MET A 1 -29.54 -91.08 46.11
CA MET A 1 -29.18 -90.72 44.71
C MET A 1 -28.49 -89.37 44.74
N LYS A 2 -27.15 -89.32 44.68
CA LYS A 2 -26.41 -88.03 44.67
C LYS A 2 -26.71 -87.32 43.34
N PRO A 3 -27.21 -86.07 43.35
CA PRO A 3 -27.67 -85.45 42.13
C PRO A 3 -26.47 -85.19 41.22
N ILE A 4 -26.55 -85.74 40.00
CA ILE A 4 -25.53 -85.64 38.93
C ILE A 4 -25.15 -84.16 38.66
N TRP A 5 -26.06 -83.23 38.97
CA TRP A 5 -25.87 -81.78 38.92
C TRP A 5 -24.70 -81.24 39.77
N LEU A 6 -24.35 -81.85 40.91
CA LEU A 6 -23.22 -81.40 41.74
C LEU A 6 -21.85 -81.65 41.10
N ARG A 7 -21.75 -82.54 40.10
CA ARG A 7 -20.50 -82.84 39.39
C ARG A 7 -20.18 -81.85 38.25
N GLY A 8 -21.19 -81.13 37.73
CA GLY A 8 -21.03 -80.12 36.67
C GLY A 8 -20.65 -78.73 37.17
N LEU A 9 -20.93 -78.44 38.44
CA LEU A 9 -20.68 -77.16 39.10
C LEU A 9 -19.21 -76.67 39.01
N PRO A 10 -18.16 -77.49 39.20
CA PRO A 10 -16.79 -77.03 39.06
C PRO A 10 -16.42 -76.66 37.61
N TYR A 11 -16.98 -77.33 36.61
CA TYR A 11 -16.74 -77.01 35.20
C TYR A 11 -17.40 -75.68 34.80
N LEU A 12 -18.61 -75.41 35.28
CA LEU A 12 -19.28 -74.12 35.08
C LEU A 12 -18.53 -72.98 35.79
N ALA A 13 -18.03 -73.22 37.01
CA ALA A 13 -17.20 -72.25 37.71
C ALA A 13 -15.89 -71.95 36.96
N ALA A 14 -15.22 -72.99 36.44
CA ALA A 14 -14.01 -72.84 35.63
C ALA A 14 -14.28 -72.07 34.33
N LEU A 15 -15.41 -72.33 33.66
CA LEU A 15 -15.82 -71.60 32.46
C LEU A 15 -16.10 -70.12 32.79
N GLY A 16 -16.81 -69.84 33.89
CA GLY A 16 -17.07 -68.48 34.34
C GLY A 16 -15.78 -67.70 34.62
N LEU A 17 -14.81 -68.33 35.30
CA LEU A 17 -13.50 -67.74 35.54
C LEU A 17 -12.72 -67.47 34.24
N ALA A 18 -12.77 -68.40 33.28
CA ALA A 18 -12.14 -68.22 31.98
C ALA A 18 -12.76 -67.03 31.21
N VAL A 19 -14.09 -66.89 31.23
CA VAL A 19 -14.79 -65.76 30.60
C VAL A 19 -14.41 -64.44 31.27
N VAL A 20 -14.38 -64.37 32.60
CA VAL A 20 -13.97 -63.16 33.33
C VAL A 20 -12.51 -62.80 33.04
N ALA A 21 -11.61 -63.78 32.97
CA ALA A 21 -10.21 -63.56 32.64
C ALA A 21 -10.05 -63.01 31.21
N LEU A 22 -10.72 -63.60 30.23
CA LEU A 22 -10.70 -63.13 28.84
C LEU A 22 -11.30 -61.72 28.72
N PHE A 23 -12.41 -61.45 29.40
CA PHE A 23 -13.02 -60.12 29.39
C PHE A 23 -12.12 -59.06 30.03
N SER A 24 -11.52 -59.37 31.18
CA SER A 24 -10.63 -58.45 31.88
C SER A 24 -9.38 -58.10 31.07
N THR A 25 -8.77 -59.10 30.41
CA THR A 25 -7.58 -58.90 29.57
C THR A 25 -7.91 -58.11 28.30
N TYR A 26 -9.05 -58.38 27.65
CA TYR A 26 -9.52 -57.58 26.52
C TYR A 26 -9.76 -56.12 26.92
N HIS A 27 -10.47 -55.88 28.03
CA HIS A 27 -10.81 -54.52 28.45
C HIS A 27 -9.56 -53.75 28.93
N HIS A 28 -8.60 -54.43 29.57
CA HIS A 28 -7.31 -53.85 29.87
C HIS A 28 -6.53 -53.48 28.59
N GLY A 29 -6.56 -54.34 27.57
CA GLY A 29 -5.96 -54.05 26.26
C GLY A 29 -6.55 -52.79 25.63
N VAL A 30 -7.88 -52.70 25.56
CA VAL A 30 -8.59 -51.52 25.01
C VAL A 30 -8.23 -50.25 25.78
N THR A 31 -8.26 -50.27 27.11
CA THR A 31 -7.97 -49.08 27.92
C THR A 31 -6.52 -48.60 27.76
N VAL A 32 -5.55 -49.52 27.67
CA VAL A 32 -4.14 -49.17 27.41
C VAL A 32 -3.97 -48.61 26.00
N THR A 33 -4.59 -49.21 24.98
CA THR A 33 -4.51 -48.70 23.61
C THR A 33 -5.17 -47.34 23.46
N ASP A 34 -6.34 -47.14 24.08
CA ASP A 34 -7.05 -45.86 24.06
C ASP A 34 -6.23 -44.77 24.75
N ALA A 35 -5.65 -45.06 25.92
CA ALA A 35 -4.79 -44.12 26.62
C ALA A 35 -3.56 -43.73 25.79
N LYS A 36 -2.93 -44.72 25.12
CA LYS A 36 -1.79 -44.47 24.23
C LYS A 36 -2.16 -43.59 23.05
N TRP A 37 -3.27 -43.90 22.37
CA TRP A 37 -3.73 -43.10 21.24
C TRP A 37 -4.13 -41.70 21.69
N MET A 38 -4.88 -41.56 22.78
CA MET A 38 -5.28 -40.26 23.32
C MET A 38 -4.07 -39.37 23.61
N SER A 39 -3.01 -39.92 24.21
CA SER A 39 -1.76 -39.19 24.43
C SER A 39 -1.12 -38.73 23.12
N ALA A 40 -1.05 -39.60 22.12
CA ALA A 40 -0.47 -39.25 20.81
C ALA A 40 -1.30 -38.19 20.06
N TRP A 41 -2.64 -38.24 20.17
CA TRP A 41 -3.52 -37.22 19.63
C TRP A 41 -3.33 -35.88 20.32
N HIS A 42 -3.22 -35.85 21.66
CA HIS A 42 -2.99 -34.61 22.39
C HIS A 42 -1.64 -33.97 22.07
N GLU A 43 -0.58 -34.76 21.96
CA GLU A 43 0.74 -34.27 21.55
C GLU A 43 0.68 -33.65 20.15
N ARG A 44 0.10 -34.37 19.20
CA ARG A 44 -0.06 -33.88 17.82
C ARG A 44 -0.94 -32.62 17.74
N ASP A 45 -2.06 -32.59 18.44
CA ASP A 45 -2.95 -31.42 18.42
C ASP A 45 -2.27 -30.20 19.07
N ALA A 46 -1.42 -30.41 20.09
CA ALA A 46 -0.61 -29.34 20.66
C ALA A 46 0.44 -28.80 19.67
N ASP A 47 1.11 -29.70 18.94
CA ASP A 47 2.06 -29.34 17.89
C ASP A 47 1.37 -28.62 16.72
N ASP A 48 0.21 -29.11 16.28
CA ASP A 48 -0.61 -28.47 15.23
C ASP A 48 -1.04 -27.07 15.66
N MET A 49 -1.47 -26.89 16.92
CA MET A 49 -1.79 -25.56 17.47
C MET A 49 -0.57 -24.63 17.58
N ALA A 50 0.61 -25.16 17.88
CA ALA A 50 1.84 -24.38 17.91
C ALA A 50 2.23 -23.94 16.49
N ALA A 51 2.24 -24.87 15.53
CA ALA A 51 2.53 -24.60 14.13
C ALA A 51 1.53 -23.62 13.49
N ALA A 52 0.24 -23.74 13.82
CA ALA A 52 -0.79 -22.80 13.37
C ALA A 52 -0.53 -21.39 13.88
N ARG A 53 -0.21 -21.23 15.17
CA ARG A 53 0.12 -19.92 15.76
C ARG A 53 1.39 -19.32 15.18
N GLU A 54 2.42 -20.12 14.96
CA GLU A 54 3.65 -19.66 14.32
C GLU A 54 3.40 -19.18 12.89
N ASN A 55 2.63 -19.94 12.10
CA ASN A 55 2.23 -19.55 10.76
C ASN A 55 1.41 -18.26 10.77
N GLU A 56 0.39 -18.15 11.63
CA GLU A 56 -0.42 -16.94 11.74
C GLU A 56 0.42 -15.72 12.13
N ASN A 57 1.36 -15.86 13.07
CA ASN A 57 2.26 -14.77 13.46
C ASN A 57 3.20 -14.36 12.32
N ARG A 58 3.75 -15.33 11.58
CA ARG A 58 4.60 -15.07 10.41
C ARG A 58 3.85 -14.33 9.32
N GLU A 59 2.66 -14.80 8.95
CA GLU A 59 1.86 -14.15 7.92
C GLU A 59 1.35 -12.78 8.37
N ARG A 60 0.99 -12.60 9.66
CA ARG A 60 0.67 -11.27 10.21
C ARG A 60 1.87 -10.32 10.17
N ALA A 61 3.07 -10.79 10.48
CA ALA A 61 4.27 -9.97 10.41
C ALA A 61 4.56 -9.51 8.97
N ARG A 62 4.36 -10.40 7.99
CA ARG A 62 4.47 -10.05 6.56
C ARG A 62 3.43 -9.03 6.14
N GLU A 63 2.17 -9.24 6.50
CA GLU A 63 1.11 -8.27 6.22
C GLU A 63 1.42 -6.90 6.83
N GLN A 64 1.85 -6.86 8.08
CA GLN A 64 2.23 -5.60 8.74
C GLN A 64 3.41 -4.92 8.04
N ALA A 65 4.41 -5.68 7.57
CA ALA A 65 5.53 -5.14 6.82
C ALA A 65 5.07 -4.51 5.49
N TYR A 66 4.20 -5.18 4.74
CA TYR A 66 3.63 -4.63 3.51
C TYR A 66 2.82 -3.37 3.77
N GLN A 67 1.95 -3.38 4.80
CA GLN A 67 1.17 -2.20 5.17
C GLN A 67 2.07 -1.01 5.53
N GLN A 68 3.14 -1.23 6.30
CA GLN A 68 4.10 -0.17 6.64
C GLN A 68 4.84 0.37 5.41
N SER A 69 5.27 -0.53 4.51
CA SER A 69 5.93 -0.18 3.25
C SER A 69 5.02 0.69 2.38
N ILE A 70 3.78 0.26 2.14
CA ILE A 70 2.80 1.00 1.36
C ILE A 70 2.44 2.35 2.00
N ASN A 71 2.23 2.39 3.31
CA ASN A 71 1.96 3.64 4.03
C ASN A 71 3.10 4.64 3.87
N LYS A 72 4.35 4.17 3.91
CA LYS A 72 5.52 5.01 3.67
C LYS A 72 5.55 5.54 2.24
N VAL A 73 5.31 4.68 1.24
CA VAL A 73 5.24 5.10 -0.16
C VAL A 73 4.16 6.16 -0.37
N ILE A 74 2.98 6.00 0.25
CA ILE A 74 1.91 7.00 0.17
C ILE A 74 2.37 8.34 0.77
N GLN A 75 3.00 8.32 1.95
CA GLN A 75 3.49 9.53 2.61
C GLN A 75 4.59 10.23 1.81
N ASP A 76 5.53 9.46 1.26
CA ASP A 76 6.63 9.98 0.46
C ASP A 76 6.12 10.54 -0.87
N GLY A 77 5.20 9.83 -1.54
CA GLY A 77 4.52 10.28 -2.74
C GLY A 77 3.72 11.57 -2.52
N GLN A 78 2.95 11.67 -1.43
CA GLN A 78 2.24 12.90 -1.08
C GLN A 78 3.21 14.05 -0.85
N ARG A 79 4.33 13.82 -0.15
CA ARG A 79 5.35 14.86 0.07
C ARG A 79 5.96 15.35 -1.24
N THR A 80 6.23 14.46 -2.19
CA THR A 80 6.72 14.84 -3.52
C THR A 80 5.70 15.67 -4.29
N ILE A 81 4.41 15.31 -4.23
CA ILE A 81 3.33 16.11 -4.85
C ILE A 81 3.24 17.49 -4.20
N ASP A 82 3.27 17.58 -2.88
CA ASP A 82 3.19 18.85 -2.14
C ASP A 82 4.38 19.77 -2.47
N GLN A 83 5.59 19.19 -2.58
CA GLN A 83 6.78 19.92 -3.03
C GLN A 83 6.62 20.45 -4.46
N ALA A 84 6.18 19.62 -5.40
CA ALA A 84 5.94 20.06 -6.78
C ALA A 84 4.88 21.18 -6.86
N ILE A 85 3.83 21.12 -6.04
CA ILE A 85 2.82 22.18 -5.94
C ILE A 85 3.43 23.48 -5.42
N ALA A 86 4.26 23.41 -4.37
CA ALA A 86 4.93 24.57 -3.80
C ALA A 86 5.93 25.20 -4.78
N ASP A 87 6.70 24.39 -5.51
CA ASP A 87 7.62 24.83 -6.54
C ASP A 87 6.86 25.50 -7.70
N ALA A 88 5.76 24.90 -8.15
CA ALA A 88 4.89 25.48 -9.17
C ALA A 88 4.25 26.80 -8.72
N ALA A 89 3.86 26.93 -7.45
CA ALA A 89 3.35 28.19 -6.89
C ALA A 89 4.43 29.28 -6.88
N THR A 90 5.67 28.93 -6.50
CA THR A 90 6.82 29.84 -6.52
C THR A 90 7.14 30.30 -7.95
N ALA A 91 7.09 29.38 -8.93
CA ALA A 91 7.29 29.69 -10.33
C ALA A 91 6.20 30.64 -10.87
N ARG A 92 4.92 30.39 -10.55
CA ARG A 92 3.80 31.28 -10.92
C ARG A 92 3.96 32.68 -10.35
N ALA A 93 4.33 32.80 -9.07
CA ALA A 93 4.56 34.12 -8.46
C ALA A 93 5.69 34.89 -9.16
N SER A 94 6.74 34.18 -9.61
CA SER A 94 7.83 34.78 -10.38
C SER A 94 7.38 35.20 -11.79
N ALA A 95 6.57 34.38 -12.45
CA ALA A 95 5.98 34.68 -13.76
C ALA A 95 5.04 35.89 -13.69
N ASP A 96 4.17 35.96 -12.68
CA ASP A 96 3.27 37.10 -12.46
C ASP A 96 4.05 38.41 -12.25
N GLY A 97 5.15 38.36 -11.48
CA GLY A 97 6.04 39.50 -11.30
C GLY A 97 6.68 39.95 -12.63
N LEU A 98 7.11 39.00 -13.46
CA LEU A 98 7.67 39.29 -14.79
C LEU A 98 6.60 39.87 -15.73
N HIS A 99 5.39 39.31 -15.72
CA HIS A 99 4.25 39.80 -16.50
C HIS A 99 3.90 41.24 -16.12
N GLY A 100 3.89 41.57 -14.82
CA GLY A 100 3.69 42.94 -14.34
C GLY A 100 4.80 43.89 -14.78
N ALA A 101 6.06 43.45 -14.76
CA ALA A 101 7.18 44.26 -15.25
C ALA A 101 7.12 44.50 -16.77
N VAL A 102 6.65 43.51 -17.54
CA VAL A 102 6.42 43.65 -18.99
C VAL A 102 5.26 44.62 -19.27
N ASP A 103 4.20 44.60 -18.47
CA ASP A 103 3.10 45.56 -18.57
C ASP A 103 3.57 46.99 -18.27
N ASP A 104 4.30 47.21 -17.18
CA ASP A 104 4.87 48.53 -16.85
C ASP A 104 5.75 49.06 -17.99
N LEU A 105 6.61 48.20 -18.55
CA LEU A 105 7.47 48.59 -19.66
C LEU A 105 6.65 48.98 -20.91
N THR A 106 5.60 48.22 -21.20
CA THR A 106 4.73 48.44 -22.36
C THR A 106 3.91 49.73 -22.20
N ASP A 107 3.36 49.97 -21.00
CA ASP A 107 2.62 51.18 -20.66
C ASP A 107 3.51 52.42 -20.74
N ARG A 108 4.75 52.33 -20.25
CA ARG A 108 5.75 53.41 -20.37
C ARG A 108 6.12 53.69 -21.82
N LEU A 109 6.26 52.64 -22.64
CA LEU A 109 6.51 52.79 -24.08
C LEU A 109 5.34 53.53 -24.75
N ALA A 110 4.11 53.12 -24.47
CA ALA A 110 2.90 53.76 -25.01
C ALA A 110 2.76 55.22 -24.56
N ALA A 111 3.06 55.54 -23.30
CA ALA A 111 3.05 56.90 -22.78
C ALA A 111 4.13 57.78 -23.44
N SER A 112 5.32 57.23 -23.70
CA SER A 112 6.42 57.98 -24.34
C SER A 112 6.08 58.36 -25.79
N GLU A 113 5.43 57.47 -26.54
CA GLU A 113 4.96 57.73 -27.91
C GLU A 113 3.93 58.87 -28.00
N ALA A 114 3.06 59.02 -26.99
CA ALA A 114 2.06 60.09 -26.95
C ALA A 114 2.69 61.50 -26.89
N THR A 115 3.97 61.61 -26.57
CA THR A 115 4.71 62.88 -26.43
C THR A 115 5.70 63.17 -27.57
N GLY A 116 5.79 62.30 -28.58
CA GLY A 116 6.82 62.35 -29.65
C GLY A 116 6.54 63.31 -30.82
N ASN A 117 7.61 63.78 -31.48
CA ASN A 117 7.56 64.70 -32.63
C ASN A 117 7.10 64.02 -33.95
N SER A 118 6.45 64.78 -34.83
CA SER A 118 5.60 64.24 -35.93
C SER A 118 6.32 63.44 -37.02
N CYS A 119 7.62 63.68 -37.26
CA CYS A 119 8.34 63.07 -38.38
C CYS A 119 8.74 61.60 -38.14
N THR A 120 8.83 61.13 -36.89
CA THR A 120 9.13 59.73 -36.55
C THR A 120 7.94 58.97 -35.94
N ALA A 121 6.86 59.68 -35.62
CA ALA A 121 5.70 59.18 -34.88
C ALA A 121 5.04 57.92 -35.47
N ALA A 122 5.01 57.75 -36.80
CA ALA A 122 4.40 56.58 -37.43
C ALA A 122 5.24 55.30 -37.26
N ALA A 123 6.57 55.41 -37.39
CA ALA A 123 7.49 54.28 -37.22
C ALA A 123 7.58 53.86 -35.74
N SER A 124 7.57 54.84 -34.84
CA SER A 124 7.63 54.64 -33.40
C SER A 124 6.32 54.07 -32.85
N GLN A 125 5.16 54.49 -33.39
CA GLN A 125 3.87 53.89 -33.07
C GLN A 125 3.74 52.44 -33.58
N ALA A 126 4.32 52.10 -34.73
CA ALA A 126 4.36 50.72 -35.21
C ALA A 126 5.23 49.82 -34.31
N ALA A 127 6.37 50.32 -33.84
CA ALA A 127 7.25 49.60 -32.91
C ALA A 127 6.55 49.33 -31.57
N THR A 128 5.81 50.29 -31.03
CA THR A 128 5.05 50.11 -29.78
C THR A 128 3.93 49.09 -29.92
N ARG A 129 3.19 49.08 -31.05
CA ARG A 129 2.19 48.02 -31.32
C ARG A 129 2.84 46.64 -31.39
N ALA A 130 4.02 46.54 -31.99
CA ALA A 130 4.76 45.28 -32.02
C ALA A 130 5.19 44.84 -30.61
N ALA A 131 5.66 45.76 -29.77
CA ALA A 131 6.03 45.47 -28.38
C ALA A 131 4.85 44.93 -27.56
N VAL A 132 3.66 45.54 -27.69
CA VAL A 132 2.42 45.06 -27.05
C VAL A 132 2.07 43.64 -27.49
N VAL A 133 2.19 43.34 -28.79
CA VAL A 133 1.91 42.00 -29.32
C VAL A 133 2.94 40.98 -28.80
N PHE A 134 4.23 41.34 -28.76
CA PHE A 134 5.25 40.46 -28.18
C PHE A 134 5.04 40.22 -26.69
N ALA A 135 4.58 41.22 -25.94
CA ALA A 135 4.22 41.05 -24.53
C ALA A 135 3.06 40.05 -24.35
N ASP A 136 1.99 40.15 -25.15
CA ASP A 136 0.87 39.19 -25.10
C ASP A 136 1.30 37.79 -25.54
N LEU A 137 2.12 37.68 -26.61
CA LEU A 137 2.66 36.39 -27.06
C LEU A 137 3.56 35.75 -26.00
N PHE A 138 4.42 36.53 -25.35
CA PHE A 138 5.28 36.06 -24.26
C PHE A 138 4.44 35.48 -23.11
N LYS A 139 3.43 36.23 -22.66
CA LYS A 139 2.50 35.79 -21.60
C LYS A 139 1.79 34.49 -21.95
N ARG A 140 1.26 34.37 -23.17
CA ARG A 140 0.57 33.15 -23.62
C ARG A 140 1.52 31.96 -23.73
N ALA A 141 2.74 32.19 -24.22
CA ALA A 141 3.75 31.16 -24.33
C ALA A 141 4.19 30.65 -22.95
N ASP A 142 4.43 31.56 -22.01
CA ASP A 142 4.78 31.25 -20.63
C ASP A 142 3.65 30.48 -19.93
N GLN A 143 2.41 30.97 -20.03
CA GLN A 143 1.24 30.28 -19.49
C GLN A 143 1.11 28.86 -20.04
N ARG A 144 1.31 28.67 -21.35
CA ARG A 144 1.25 27.35 -21.98
C ARG A 144 2.37 26.43 -21.49
N ALA A 145 3.56 26.96 -21.28
CA ALA A 145 4.68 26.20 -20.71
C ALA A 145 4.39 25.78 -19.27
N ALA A 146 3.80 26.65 -18.46
CA ALA A 146 3.40 26.35 -17.09
C ALA A 146 2.31 25.26 -17.01
N ASP A 147 1.31 25.31 -17.90
CA ASP A 147 0.27 24.27 -17.96
C ASP A 147 0.87 22.89 -18.33
N LEU A 148 1.77 22.86 -19.31
CA LEU A 148 2.47 21.63 -19.71
C LEU A 148 3.37 21.08 -18.60
N ALA A 149 4.07 21.95 -17.87
CA ALA A 149 4.88 21.56 -16.72
C ALA A 149 4.01 20.94 -15.62
N ALA A 150 2.86 21.54 -15.31
CA ALA A 150 1.93 21.02 -14.31
C ALA A 150 1.42 19.61 -14.66
N ASP A 151 1.04 19.38 -15.92
CA ASP A 151 0.62 18.07 -16.41
C ASP A 151 1.76 17.02 -16.30
N ALA A 152 2.97 17.42 -16.68
CA ALA A 152 4.15 16.56 -16.61
C ALA A 152 4.52 16.20 -15.16
N ASP A 153 4.54 17.17 -14.25
CA ASP A 153 4.84 16.97 -12.83
C ASP A 153 3.80 16.06 -12.17
N GLN A 154 2.51 16.27 -12.47
CA GLN A 154 1.45 15.41 -11.96
C GLN A 154 1.58 13.97 -12.47
N SER A 155 1.84 13.80 -13.76
CA SER A 155 1.99 12.49 -14.39
C SER A 155 3.19 11.75 -13.81
N ARG A 156 4.32 12.45 -13.65
CA ARG A 156 5.55 11.90 -13.06
C ARG A 156 5.36 11.56 -11.58
N GLY A 157 4.73 12.42 -10.80
CA GLY A 157 4.46 12.16 -9.38
C GLY A 157 3.63 10.90 -9.17
N ARG A 158 2.60 10.70 -9.99
CA ARG A 158 1.78 9.47 -9.98
C ARG A 158 2.61 8.24 -10.39
N GLY A 159 3.38 8.35 -11.47
CA GLY A 159 4.22 7.25 -11.98
C GLY A 159 5.25 6.76 -10.96
N VAL A 160 6.03 7.68 -10.38
CA VAL A 160 7.05 7.35 -9.36
C VAL A 160 6.40 6.72 -8.12
N THR A 161 5.22 7.20 -7.71
CA THR A 161 4.50 6.60 -6.57
C THR A 161 4.08 5.15 -6.88
N CYS A 162 3.63 4.87 -8.11
CA CYS A 162 3.30 3.51 -8.52
C CYS A 162 4.52 2.58 -8.56
N GLU A 163 5.65 3.06 -9.10
CA GLU A 163 6.91 2.30 -9.14
C GLU A 163 7.38 1.97 -7.72
N GLN A 164 7.41 2.96 -6.82
CA GLN A 164 7.80 2.77 -5.42
C GLN A 164 6.85 1.82 -4.68
N ALA A 165 5.55 1.86 -4.96
CA ALA A 165 4.58 0.95 -4.36
C ALA A 165 4.85 -0.49 -4.79
N PHE A 166 5.18 -0.70 -6.06
CA PHE A 166 5.54 -2.02 -6.58
C PHE A 166 6.86 -2.53 -5.99
N ASP A 167 7.90 -1.70 -5.94
CA ASP A 167 9.18 -2.04 -5.31
C ASP A 167 9.01 -2.39 -3.82
N GLY A 168 8.05 -1.74 -3.16
CA GLY A 168 7.67 -2.02 -1.78
C GLY A 168 6.99 -3.38 -1.55
N LEU A 169 6.56 -4.07 -2.61
CA LEU A 169 6.03 -5.45 -2.57
C LEU A 169 7.10 -6.51 -2.88
N GLY A 170 8.22 -6.12 -3.50
CA GLY A 170 9.28 -7.03 -3.97
C GLY A 170 10.42 -7.28 -2.98
N ASN A 171 10.50 -6.49 -1.89
CA ASN A 171 11.40 -6.70 -0.75
C ASN A 171 10.68 -7.36 0.42
#